data_AF-R4VX74-F1
#
_entry.id   AF-R4VX74-F1
#
_cell.length_a   1.000
_cell.length_b   1.000
_cell.length_c   1.000
_cell.angle_alpha   90.00
_cell.angle_beta   90.00
_cell.angle_gamma   90.00
#
_symmetry.space_group_name_H-M   'P 1'
#
loop_
_entity.id
_entity.type
_entity.pdbx_description
1 polymer ?
#
loop_
_entity_poly.entity_id
_entity_poly.type
_entity_poly.pdbx_seq_one_letter_code
_entity_poly.pdbx_strand_id
1 'polypeptide(L)'
;MVAPSDGVRLDDGDWERAFERLDEQGGGVIRVPTGVTASEPARIDLADYPNLQNNVSIRGSGLAASVVDFGEGPGDGLSLVATDSDVDDGDDRTHVFYTEITGVGFQGARDGVLFRLGSDDFADAWNSCDLHLATNNGSPDATAACRLNFVLNSRHFGVHNTTGGVALDQRQVQFGGLNGAVSSKQGVSLRLGGGSFANVIEWLNVEACEDGVLIDGDEANINRFGMLYGANVDGTLWRHEAPVETRIDAAYVAGAVETIDRCTEGSYSVGLSNEPFATAIDW
;
A
#
# COMPACT_ATOMS: atom_id res chain seq x y z
N MET A 1 -20.00 25.54 26.44
CA MET A 1 -18.94 25.22 25.47
C MET A 1 -19.41 24.03 24.68
N VAL A 2 -19.59 24.18 23.37
CA VAL A 2 -19.85 23.05 22.47
C VAL A 2 -18.54 22.26 22.42
N ALA A 3 -18.59 20.94 22.65
CA ALA A 3 -17.40 20.11 22.49
C ALA A 3 -16.87 20.31 21.06
N PRO A 4 -15.56 20.54 20.87
CA PRO A 4 -14.99 20.55 19.54
C PRO A 4 -15.41 19.25 18.83
N SER A 5 -15.87 19.35 17.58
CA SER A 5 -16.16 18.15 16.80
C SER A 5 -14.88 17.32 16.71
N ASP A 6 -14.97 16.02 16.98
CA ASP A 6 -13.84 15.06 17.02
C ASP A 6 -13.13 14.85 15.65
N GLY A 7 -13.16 15.82 14.75
CA GLY A 7 -12.49 15.77 13.46
C GLY A 7 -12.73 16.98 12.55
N VAL A 8 -11.84 17.12 11.57
CA VAL A 8 -11.91 18.05 10.44
C VAL A 8 -12.50 17.33 9.24
N ARG A 9 -13.36 17.97 8.45
CA ARG A 9 -13.88 17.39 7.21
C ARG A 9 -12.94 17.75 6.05
N LEU A 10 -12.72 16.81 5.13
CA LEU A 10 -12.12 17.11 3.83
C LEU A 10 -13.18 17.81 2.97
N ASP A 11 -13.22 19.13 3.07
CA ASP A 11 -14.14 19.98 2.30
C ASP A 11 -13.50 20.30 0.95
N ASP A 12 -14.25 20.14 -0.15
CA ASP A 12 -13.83 20.43 -1.53
C ASP A 12 -12.52 19.75 -2.00
N GLY A 13 -12.10 18.67 -1.32
CA GLY A 13 -10.89 17.92 -1.66
C GLY A 13 -9.58 18.63 -1.27
N ASP A 14 -9.63 19.70 -0.48
CA ASP A 14 -8.45 20.47 -0.11
C ASP A 14 -7.72 19.82 1.08
N TRP A 15 -6.71 19.00 0.78
CA TRP A 15 -5.92 18.29 1.77
C TRP A 15 -5.08 19.24 2.62
N GLU A 16 -4.38 20.20 2.03
CA GLU A 16 -3.54 21.16 2.76
C GLU A 16 -4.38 21.89 3.81
N ARG A 17 -5.54 22.42 3.41
CA ARG A 17 -6.45 23.09 4.33
C ARG A 17 -7.02 22.17 5.41
N ALA A 18 -7.27 20.90 5.09
CA ALA A 18 -7.73 19.93 6.07
C ALA A 18 -6.66 19.62 7.12
N PHE A 19 -5.40 19.48 6.72
CA PHE A 19 -4.28 19.25 7.63
C PHE A 19 -3.96 20.50 8.46
N GLU A 20 -3.97 21.71 7.88
CA GLU A 20 -3.83 22.97 8.65
C GLU A 20 -4.86 23.06 9.79
N ARG A 21 -6.15 22.82 9.47
CA ARG A 21 -7.23 22.86 10.46
C ARG A 21 -7.10 21.77 11.52
N LEU A 22 -6.48 20.65 11.18
CA LEU A 22 -6.23 19.55 12.12
C LEU A 22 -5.09 19.93 13.07
N ASP A 23 -4.03 20.54 12.54
CA ASP A 23 -2.90 21.03 13.32
C ASP A 23 -3.32 22.13 14.30
N GLU A 24 -4.15 23.07 13.85
CA GLU A 24 -4.77 24.11 14.70
C GLU A 24 -5.59 23.51 15.88
N GLN A 25 -6.09 22.27 15.74
CA GLN A 25 -6.82 21.54 16.78
C GLN A 25 -5.91 20.69 17.68
N GLY A 26 -4.63 20.59 17.38
CA GLY A 26 -3.68 19.72 18.08
C GLY A 26 -3.76 18.25 17.66
N GLY A 27 -4.37 17.94 16.51
CA GLY A 27 -4.57 16.59 16.00
C GLY A 27 -6.03 16.12 15.99
N GLY A 28 -6.22 14.88 15.54
CA GLY A 28 -7.52 14.22 15.49
C GLY A 28 -7.74 13.46 14.18
N VAL A 29 -8.96 13.56 13.65
CA VAL A 29 -9.40 12.78 12.48
C VAL A 29 -9.80 13.70 11.32
N ILE A 30 -9.21 13.50 10.14
CA ILE A 30 -9.75 13.99 8.88
C ILE A 30 -10.86 13.04 8.41
N ARG A 31 -12.07 13.57 8.23
CA ARG A 31 -13.26 12.84 7.76
C ARG A 31 -13.41 13.05 6.26
N VAL A 32 -13.21 12.00 5.48
CA VAL A 32 -13.53 12.00 4.05
C VAL A 32 -15.05 11.84 3.92
N PRO A 33 -15.75 12.76 3.22
CA PRO A 33 -17.20 12.70 3.13
C PRO A 33 -17.66 11.47 2.35
N THR A 34 -18.92 11.08 2.55
CA THR A 34 -19.56 10.07 1.70
C THR A 34 -19.78 10.63 0.29
N GLY A 35 -19.59 9.79 -0.71
CA GLY A 35 -19.62 10.13 -2.12
C GLY A 35 -18.21 10.18 -2.73
N VAL A 36 -18.13 10.76 -3.92
CA VAL A 36 -16.87 11.03 -4.61
C VAL A 36 -16.50 12.49 -4.35
N THR A 37 -15.30 12.72 -3.82
CA THR A 37 -14.72 14.04 -3.57
C THR A 37 -13.64 14.26 -4.61
N ALA A 38 -13.85 15.19 -5.53
CA ALA A 38 -12.77 15.61 -6.43
C ALA A 38 -11.68 16.31 -5.60
N SER A 39 -10.42 16.04 -5.91
CA SER A 39 -9.26 16.58 -5.23
C SER A 39 -8.17 16.88 -6.25
N GLU A 40 -7.49 18.00 -6.11
CA GLU A 40 -6.20 18.16 -6.76
C GLU A 40 -5.17 17.21 -6.11
N PRO A 41 -4.14 16.78 -6.84
CA PRO A 41 -2.99 16.09 -6.25
C PRO A 41 -2.38 16.90 -5.11
N ALA A 42 -1.96 16.22 -4.06
CA ALA A 42 -1.39 16.87 -2.88
C ALA A 42 -0.22 16.08 -2.30
N ARG A 43 0.75 16.82 -1.79
CA ARG A 43 1.83 16.29 -0.97
C ARG A 43 1.72 16.92 0.40
N ILE A 44 1.50 16.10 1.42
CA ILE A 44 1.45 16.54 2.82
C ILE A 44 2.70 16.03 3.51
N ASP A 45 3.48 16.95 4.04
CA ASP A 45 4.61 16.65 4.90
C ASP A 45 4.25 16.95 6.35
N LEU A 46 4.21 15.94 7.21
CA LEU A 46 3.86 16.11 8.62
C LEU A 46 4.88 16.98 9.38
N ALA A 47 6.10 17.17 8.86
CA ALA A 47 7.06 18.10 9.45
C ALA A 47 6.57 19.57 9.40
N ASP A 48 5.71 19.91 8.44
CA ASP A 48 5.08 21.23 8.35
C ASP A 48 4.00 21.47 9.42
N TYR A 49 3.60 20.41 10.16
CA TYR A 49 2.48 20.42 11.10
C TYR A 49 2.93 19.94 12.49
N PRO A 50 3.43 20.84 13.37
CA PRO A 50 4.12 20.48 14.61
C PRO A 50 3.27 19.69 15.61
N ASN A 51 1.93 19.70 15.48
CA ASN A 51 1.04 18.97 16.38
C ASN A 51 0.60 17.60 15.82
N LEU A 52 0.92 17.27 14.56
CA LEU A 52 0.29 16.15 13.85
C LEU A 52 1.11 14.87 13.78
N GLN A 53 2.41 14.89 14.10
CA GLN A 53 3.33 13.76 13.89
C GLN A 53 2.72 12.39 14.28
N ASN A 54 2.14 12.26 15.47
CA ASN A 54 1.49 11.01 15.94
C ASN A 54 -0.02 11.16 16.19
N ASN A 55 -0.60 12.30 15.81
CA ASN A 55 -1.98 12.66 16.17
C ASN A 55 -2.86 12.85 14.93
N VAL A 56 -2.59 12.10 13.86
CA VAL A 56 -3.35 12.20 12.62
C VAL A 56 -3.97 10.87 12.23
N SER A 57 -5.24 10.93 11.82
CA SER A 57 -5.97 9.81 11.23
C SER A 57 -6.87 10.29 10.11
N ILE A 58 -7.07 9.46 9.09
CA ILE A 58 -7.98 9.72 7.98
C ILE A 58 -9.06 8.64 8.00
N ARG A 59 -10.33 9.03 8.04
CA ARG A 59 -11.46 8.10 8.12
C ARG A 59 -12.55 8.45 7.11
N GLY A 60 -12.93 7.49 6.30
CA GLY A 60 -14.11 7.53 5.44
C GLY A 60 -15.24 6.63 5.93
N SER A 61 -16.30 6.53 5.13
CA SER A 61 -17.49 5.71 5.44
C SER A 61 -17.43 4.29 4.85
N GLY A 62 -16.31 3.93 4.19
CA GLY A 62 -16.11 2.66 3.51
C GLY A 62 -15.40 2.84 2.16
N LEU A 63 -14.68 1.80 1.72
CA LEU A 63 -13.76 1.85 0.57
C LEU A 63 -14.38 2.35 -0.75
N ALA A 64 -15.65 2.06 -0.98
CA ALA A 64 -16.41 2.55 -2.15
C ALA A 64 -17.46 3.61 -1.78
N ALA A 65 -17.59 3.95 -0.50
CA ALA A 65 -18.55 4.91 0.01
C ALA A 65 -17.95 6.31 0.20
N SER A 66 -16.67 6.40 0.53
CA SER A 66 -15.91 7.64 0.64
C SER A 66 -14.70 7.55 -0.29
N VAL A 67 -14.83 8.14 -1.46
CA VAL A 67 -13.83 8.07 -2.52
C VAL A 67 -13.25 9.45 -2.79
N VAL A 68 -11.94 9.54 -2.93
CA VAL A 68 -11.23 10.74 -3.37
C VAL A 68 -10.75 10.51 -4.79
N ASP A 69 -11.12 11.41 -5.70
CA ASP A 69 -10.80 11.34 -7.13
C ASP A 69 -9.78 12.42 -7.50
N PHE A 70 -8.59 11.99 -7.94
CA PHE A 70 -7.49 12.87 -8.35
C PHE A 70 -7.48 13.19 -9.85
N GLY A 71 -8.51 12.79 -10.58
CA GLY A 71 -8.63 13.01 -12.02
C GLY A 71 -7.49 12.37 -12.81
N GLU A 72 -7.23 12.91 -14.00
CA GLU A 72 -6.19 12.44 -14.91
C GLU A 72 -4.99 13.40 -14.92
N GLY A 73 -3.77 12.88 -14.96
CA GLY A 73 -2.57 13.72 -15.14
C GLY A 73 -1.25 13.15 -14.62
N PRO A 74 -0.16 13.92 -14.73
CA PRO A 74 1.18 13.46 -14.40
C PRO A 74 1.46 13.45 -12.89
N GLY A 75 2.38 12.61 -12.44
CA GLY A 75 2.80 12.59 -11.03
C GLY A 75 1.78 11.95 -10.10
N ASP A 76 1.97 12.13 -8.79
CA ASP A 76 1.21 11.40 -7.76
C ASP A 76 -0.23 11.91 -7.59
N GLY A 77 -1.05 11.17 -6.84
CA GLY A 77 -2.33 11.63 -6.31
C GLY A 77 -2.14 12.27 -4.92
N LEU A 78 -2.24 11.47 -3.86
CA LEU A 78 -1.92 11.90 -2.49
C LEU A 78 -0.63 11.23 -1.99
N SER A 79 0.31 12.05 -1.53
CA SER A 79 1.53 11.60 -0.86
C SER A 79 1.57 12.12 0.58
N LEU A 80 1.56 11.21 1.55
CA LEU A 80 1.75 11.52 2.97
C LEU A 80 3.15 11.10 3.39
N VAL A 81 3.93 12.04 3.91
CA VAL A 81 5.29 11.81 4.42
C VAL A 81 5.52 12.55 5.73
N ALA A 82 6.67 12.32 6.35
CA ALA A 82 7.17 13.15 7.43
C ALA A 82 8.68 13.36 7.26
N THR A 83 9.12 14.26 6.36
CA THR A 83 10.56 14.46 6.14
C THR A 83 11.12 15.45 7.15
N ASP A 84 12.17 15.04 7.87
CA ASP A 84 13.00 15.94 8.70
C ASP A 84 12.23 16.71 9.79
N SER A 85 11.68 16.01 10.79
CA SER A 85 11.48 16.63 12.09
C SER A 85 12.84 16.68 12.80
N ASP A 86 13.31 17.87 13.21
CA ASP A 86 14.51 18.15 14.02
C ASP A 86 14.53 17.34 15.34
N VAL A 87 14.69 16.01 15.28
CA VAL A 87 14.74 15.14 16.44
C VAL A 87 16.14 14.54 16.48
N ASP A 88 16.95 15.13 17.33
CA ASP A 88 18.36 14.85 17.64
C ASP A 88 18.51 13.50 18.37
N ASP A 89 18.01 12.40 17.77
CA ASP A 89 17.94 11.07 18.37
C ASP A 89 18.85 10.04 17.64
N GLY A 90 20.00 10.48 17.11
CA GLY A 90 21.08 9.61 16.63
C GLY A 90 20.77 8.70 15.43
N ASP A 91 19.52 8.70 14.98
CA ASP A 91 18.98 8.19 13.73
C ASP A 91 18.33 9.40 13.06
N ASP A 92 18.90 9.90 11.96
CA ASP A 92 18.46 11.13 11.27
C ASP A 92 17.07 10.98 10.61
N ARG A 93 16.26 10.02 11.04
CA ARG A 93 14.98 9.64 10.46
C ARG A 93 13.83 10.07 11.35
N THR A 94 12.76 10.52 10.71
CA THR A 94 11.52 10.89 11.40
C THR A 94 10.68 9.64 11.67
N HIS A 95 10.25 9.46 12.91
CA HIS A 95 9.37 8.35 13.27
C HIS A 95 7.93 8.84 13.45
N VAL A 96 7.00 8.19 12.74
CA VAL A 96 5.57 8.44 12.84
C VAL A 96 4.89 7.21 13.41
N PHE A 97 4.00 7.38 14.38
CA PHE A 97 3.31 6.28 15.07
C PHE A 97 1.79 6.43 15.02
N TYR A 98 1.12 5.27 15.00
CA TYR A 98 -0.33 5.13 15.26
C TYR A 98 -1.26 5.78 14.23
N THR A 99 -0.74 6.12 13.05
CA THR A 99 -1.57 6.64 11.94
C THR A 99 -2.61 5.60 11.52
N GLU A 100 -3.87 6.02 11.45
CA GLU A 100 -4.96 5.23 10.88
C GLU A 100 -5.45 5.84 9.57
N ILE A 101 -5.57 5.04 8.52
CA ILE A 101 -6.19 5.44 7.24
C ILE A 101 -7.22 4.39 6.89
N THR A 102 -8.49 4.64 7.20
CA THR A 102 -9.53 3.61 7.16
C THR A 102 -10.80 4.03 6.44
N GLY A 103 -11.37 3.10 5.67
CA GLY A 103 -12.65 3.27 5.00
C GLY A 103 -12.63 4.32 3.88
N VAL A 104 -11.49 4.49 3.19
CA VAL A 104 -11.31 5.44 2.10
C VAL A 104 -10.90 4.71 0.82
N GLY A 105 -11.49 5.08 -0.31
CA GLY A 105 -11.01 4.74 -1.64
C GLY A 105 -10.31 5.93 -2.29
N PHE A 106 -9.24 5.67 -3.04
CA PHE A 106 -8.58 6.65 -3.90
C PHE A 106 -8.73 6.20 -5.35
N GLN A 107 -9.12 7.10 -6.24
CA GLN A 107 -9.22 6.82 -7.67
C GLN A 107 -8.62 7.97 -8.51
N GLY A 108 -8.30 7.67 -9.76
CA GLY A 108 -7.81 8.64 -10.74
C GLY A 108 -7.08 7.92 -11.87
N ALA A 109 -6.49 8.66 -12.80
CA ALA A 109 -5.53 8.16 -13.79
C ALA A 109 -4.24 8.99 -13.69
N ARG A 110 -3.38 8.61 -12.75
CA ARG A 110 -2.15 9.33 -12.40
C ARG A 110 -0.92 8.58 -12.86
N ASP A 111 -0.01 9.24 -13.59
CA ASP A 111 1.22 8.61 -14.09
C ASP A 111 2.21 8.26 -12.94
N GLY A 112 2.09 8.94 -11.81
CA GLY A 112 2.87 8.63 -10.60
C GLY A 112 2.23 7.54 -9.75
N VAL A 113 2.32 7.73 -8.43
CA VAL A 113 1.68 6.89 -7.43
C VAL A 113 0.36 7.53 -6.99
N LEU A 114 -0.76 6.82 -7.12
CA LEU A 114 -2.06 7.39 -6.74
C LEU A 114 -2.19 7.68 -5.24
N PHE A 115 -1.72 6.75 -4.40
CA PHE A 115 -1.60 6.96 -2.96
C PHE A 115 -0.23 6.49 -2.46
N ARG A 116 0.52 7.37 -1.79
CA ARG A 116 1.81 7.08 -1.17
C ARG A 116 1.77 7.36 0.33
N LEU A 117 2.29 6.40 1.10
CA LEU A 117 2.68 6.60 2.49
C LEU A 117 4.20 6.39 2.61
N GLY A 118 4.89 7.39 3.15
CA GLY A 118 6.34 7.38 3.31
C GLY A 118 7.12 7.93 2.11
N SER A 119 8.28 8.52 2.39
CA SER A 119 9.21 9.09 1.43
C SER A 119 9.93 8.00 0.62
N ASP A 120 10.31 8.30 -0.62
CA ASP A 120 10.96 7.31 -1.50
C ASP A 120 12.43 7.02 -1.10
N ASP A 121 13.04 7.86 -0.27
CA ASP A 121 14.37 7.70 0.31
C ASP A 121 14.36 7.06 1.71
N PHE A 122 13.16 6.71 2.22
CA PHE A 122 12.98 6.06 3.52
C PHE A 122 13.47 6.90 4.71
N ALA A 123 13.40 8.23 4.58
CA ALA A 123 13.72 9.18 5.63
C ALA A 123 12.69 9.18 6.77
N ASP A 124 11.51 8.59 6.55
CA ASP A 124 10.41 8.53 7.51
C ASP A 124 9.89 7.10 7.75
N ALA A 125 9.88 6.67 9.01
CA ALA A 125 9.41 5.34 9.40
C ALA A 125 7.99 5.42 9.97
N TRP A 126 7.04 4.78 9.30
CA TRP A 126 5.62 4.74 9.70
C TRP A 126 5.35 3.47 10.49
N ASN A 127 5.12 3.58 11.78
CA ASN A 127 5.09 2.48 12.73
C ASN A 127 3.71 2.28 13.33
N SER A 128 3.31 1.01 13.47
CA SER A 128 2.06 0.63 14.16
C SER A 128 0.83 1.28 13.55
N CYS A 129 0.77 1.36 12.22
CA CYS A 129 -0.35 1.91 11.48
C CYS A 129 -1.49 0.89 11.32
N ASP A 130 -2.71 1.38 11.15
CA ASP A 130 -3.88 0.61 10.71
C ASP A 130 -4.38 1.14 9.38
N LEU A 131 -4.14 0.37 8.31
CA LEU A 131 -4.46 0.74 6.94
C LEU A 131 -5.63 -0.12 6.45
N HIS A 132 -6.72 0.54 6.08
CA HIS A 132 -7.88 -0.08 5.46
C HIS A 132 -8.38 0.81 4.33
N LEU A 133 -7.76 0.70 3.16
CA LEU A 133 -7.97 1.61 2.03
C LEU A 133 -7.98 0.89 0.67
N ALA A 134 -8.59 1.51 -0.34
CA ALA A 134 -8.58 1.00 -1.71
C ALA A 134 -7.95 2.02 -2.67
N THR A 135 -7.34 1.54 -3.74
CA THR A 135 -6.79 2.39 -4.80
C THR A 135 -7.18 1.87 -6.17
N ASN A 136 -7.56 2.75 -7.09
CA ASN A 136 -7.86 2.40 -8.47
C ASN A 136 -7.22 3.43 -9.43
N ASN A 137 -6.03 3.11 -9.95
CA ASN A 137 -5.30 3.99 -10.85
C ASN A 137 -5.47 3.57 -12.32
N GLY A 138 -6.25 4.34 -13.07
CA GLY A 138 -6.57 4.07 -14.46
C GLY A 138 -5.45 4.37 -15.46
N SER A 139 -4.34 5.01 -15.07
CA SER A 139 -3.29 5.39 -16.02
C SER A 139 -2.48 4.17 -16.50
N PRO A 140 -2.29 3.97 -17.82
CA PRO A 140 -1.38 2.96 -18.35
C PRO A 140 0.10 3.29 -18.07
N ASP A 141 0.41 4.57 -17.81
CA ASP A 141 1.75 5.04 -17.49
C ASP A 141 1.95 5.17 -15.96
N ALA A 142 1.00 4.68 -15.16
CA ALA A 142 1.07 4.70 -13.71
C ALA A 142 2.34 4.03 -13.20
N THR A 143 2.93 4.63 -12.17
CA THR A 143 4.03 4.01 -11.43
C THR A 143 3.47 2.98 -10.45
N ALA A 144 2.47 3.38 -9.64
CA ALA A 144 1.73 2.47 -8.78
C ALA A 144 0.33 2.99 -8.42
N ALA A 145 -0.57 2.12 -7.98
CA ALA A 145 -1.81 2.56 -7.35
C ALA A 145 -1.61 2.87 -5.85
N CYS A 146 -0.92 1.99 -5.13
CA CYS A 146 -0.54 2.21 -3.73
C CYS A 146 0.95 1.96 -3.55
N ARG A 147 1.67 2.89 -2.94
CA ARG A 147 3.06 2.67 -2.49
C ARG A 147 3.17 2.85 -0.98
N LEU A 148 3.77 1.86 -0.34
CA LEU A 148 4.11 1.87 1.08
C LEU A 148 5.63 1.84 1.23
N ASN A 149 6.17 2.95 1.70
CA ASN A 149 7.59 3.14 1.97
C ASN A 149 7.82 3.16 3.48
N PHE A 150 8.70 2.30 3.94
CA PHE A 150 9.12 2.19 5.35
C PHE A 150 7.98 2.09 6.38
N VAL A 151 7.03 1.19 6.12
CA VAL A 151 5.85 0.96 6.97
C VAL A 151 6.04 -0.31 7.81
N LEU A 152 6.17 -0.15 9.12
CA LEU A 152 6.57 -1.19 10.07
C LEU A 152 5.49 -1.47 11.11
N ASN A 153 5.53 -2.68 11.69
CA ASN A 153 4.64 -3.17 12.73
C ASN A 153 3.14 -2.88 12.48
N SER A 154 2.71 -2.90 11.22
CA SER A 154 1.40 -2.37 10.82
C SER A 154 0.41 -3.47 10.44
N ARG A 155 -0.87 -3.11 10.32
CA ARG A 155 -1.92 -3.94 9.70
C ARG A 155 -2.39 -3.30 8.40
N HIS A 156 -2.69 -4.13 7.41
CA HIS A 156 -3.17 -3.66 6.11
C HIS A 156 -4.30 -4.54 5.58
N PHE A 157 -5.45 -3.93 5.32
CA PHE A 157 -6.44 -4.45 4.39
C PHE A 157 -6.53 -3.52 3.19
N GLY A 158 -6.42 -4.04 1.97
CA GLY A 158 -6.59 -3.20 0.80
C GLY A 158 -7.03 -3.89 -0.48
N VAL A 159 -7.68 -3.11 -1.34
CA VAL A 159 -8.02 -3.51 -2.71
C VAL A 159 -7.35 -2.52 -3.65
N HIS A 160 -6.31 -2.98 -4.35
CA HIS A 160 -5.46 -2.11 -5.15
C HIS A 160 -5.46 -2.55 -6.60
N ASN A 161 -5.95 -1.67 -7.47
CA ASN A 161 -6.04 -1.91 -8.90
C ASN A 161 -5.29 -0.82 -9.67
N THR A 162 -4.60 -1.21 -10.73
CA THR A 162 -3.96 -0.27 -11.65
C THR A 162 -4.03 -0.75 -13.09
N THR A 163 -4.06 0.17 -14.05
CA THR A 163 -3.90 -0.18 -15.48
C THR A 163 -2.44 -0.53 -15.77
N GLY A 164 -1.50 0.37 -15.46
CA GLY A 164 -0.05 0.17 -15.61
C GLY A 164 0.70 0.16 -14.28
N GLY A 165 1.97 -0.22 -14.30
CA GLY A 165 2.84 -0.20 -13.12
C GLY A 165 2.47 -1.25 -12.07
N VAL A 166 2.62 -0.90 -10.78
CA VAL A 166 2.41 -1.81 -9.65
C VAL A 166 1.11 -1.53 -8.89
N ALA A 167 0.25 -2.51 -8.66
CA ALA A 167 -0.99 -2.23 -7.91
C ALA A 167 -0.70 -1.92 -6.44
N LEU A 168 0.08 -2.76 -5.76
CA LEU A 168 0.63 -2.52 -4.43
C LEU A 168 2.16 -2.66 -4.44
N ASP A 169 2.86 -1.52 -4.31
CA ASP A 169 4.34 -1.43 -4.30
C ASP A 169 4.84 -1.28 -2.86
N GLN A 170 5.50 -2.31 -2.33
CA GLN A 170 6.01 -2.35 -0.96
C GLN A 170 7.54 -2.38 -1.00
N ARG A 171 8.20 -1.35 -0.43
CA ARG A 171 9.66 -1.18 -0.60
C ARG A 171 10.48 -1.40 0.67
N GLN A 172 9.92 -1.10 1.83
CA GLN A 172 10.47 -1.45 3.14
C GLN A 172 9.29 -1.63 4.07
N VAL A 173 8.82 -2.86 4.27
CA VAL A 173 7.61 -3.10 5.07
C VAL A 173 7.74 -4.29 5.99
N GLN A 174 7.05 -4.19 7.14
CA GLN A 174 6.88 -5.28 8.07
C GLN A 174 5.44 -5.24 8.63
N PHE A 175 4.60 -6.15 8.15
CA PHE A 175 3.20 -6.27 8.53
C PHE A 175 2.96 -7.48 9.43
N GLY A 176 2.21 -7.26 10.50
CA GLY A 176 1.66 -8.33 11.34
C GLY A 176 0.42 -9.00 10.75
N GLY A 177 -0.12 -8.46 9.66
CA GLY A 177 -1.28 -9.00 8.94
C GLY A 177 -1.62 -8.14 7.72
N LEU A 178 -1.36 -8.67 6.53
CA LEU A 178 -1.80 -8.11 5.25
C LEU A 178 -2.92 -8.98 4.66
N ASN A 179 -4.00 -8.33 4.24
CA ASN A 179 -5.16 -8.96 3.60
C ASN A 179 -5.65 -8.16 2.41
N GLY A 180 -6.22 -8.83 1.40
CA GLY A 180 -7.05 -8.16 0.39
C GLY A 180 -6.82 -8.64 -1.03
N ALA A 181 -6.88 -7.72 -1.99
CA ALA A 181 -6.82 -8.03 -3.41
C ALA A 181 -5.95 -7.03 -4.19
N VAL A 182 -5.23 -7.54 -5.19
CA VAL A 182 -4.36 -6.75 -6.05
C VAL A 182 -4.57 -7.13 -7.52
N SER A 183 -4.50 -6.15 -8.41
CA SER A 183 -4.62 -6.34 -9.86
C SER A 183 -3.89 -5.24 -10.63
N SER A 184 -2.87 -5.60 -11.40
CA SER A 184 -2.25 -4.71 -12.40
C SER A 184 -2.46 -5.25 -13.81
N LYS A 185 -3.22 -4.52 -14.64
CA LYS A 185 -3.60 -5.02 -15.98
C LYS A 185 -2.40 -5.18 -16.92
N GLN A 186 -1.38 -4.32 -16.81
CA GLN A 186 -0.24 -4.25 -17.73
C GLN A 186 1.11 -4.23 -16.97
N GLY A 187 1.10 -4.70 -15.72
CA GLY A 187 2.28 -4.69 -14.87
C GLY A 187 2.18 -5.70 -13.73
N VAL A 188 2.70 -5.35 -12.55
CA VAL A 188 2.82 -6.28 -11.41
C VAL A 188 1.73 -5.99 -10.38
N SER A 189 1.02 -6.99 -9.88
CA SER A 189 -0.06 -6.76 -8.93
C SER A 189 0.45 -6.47 -7.52
N LEU A 190 1.40 -7.26 -7.02
CA LEU A 190 2.10 -7.01 -5.76
C LEU A 190 3.61 -7.07 -5.97
N ARG A 191 4.33 -6.05 -5.51
CA ARG A 191 5.79 -6.09 -5.44
C ARG A 191 6.25 -5.99 -3.98
N LEU A 192 7.07 -6.96 -3.56
CA LEU A 192 7.83 -6.95 -2.32
C LEU A 192 9.31 -6.66 -2.65
N GLY A 193 9.65 -5.37 -2.64
CA GLY A 193 11.00 -4.85 -2.89
C GLY A 193 11.73 -4.45 -1.61
N GLY A 194 12.99 -4.03 -1.78
CA GLY A 194 13.88 -3.53 -0.72
C GLY A 194 13.90 -4.38 0.56
N GLY A 195 13.71 -3.75 1.71
CA GLY A 195 13.72 -4.36 3.05
C GLY A 195 12.33 -4.78 3.52
N SER A 196 11.60 -5.56 2.71
CA SER A 196 10.24 -6.01 3.04
C SER A 196 10.26 -7.38 3.74
N PHE A 197 10.39 -7.40 5.06
CA PHE A 197 10.70 -8.62 5.81
C PHE A 197 9.65 -9.02 6.84
N ALA A 198 9.66 -10.30 7.20
CA ALA A 198 8.83 -10.88 8.26
C ALA A 198 7.33 -10.57 8.13
N ASN A 199 6.84 -10.41 6.90
CA ASN A 199 5.44 -10.12 6.63
C ASN A 199 4.59 -11.38 6.77
N VAL A 200 3.42 -11.22 7.39
CA VAL A 200 2.35 -12.23 7.34
C VAL A 200 1.24 -11.71 6.43
N ILE A 201 1.15 -12.30 5.25
CA ILE A 201 0.08 -12.06 4.27
C ILE A 201 -0.94 -13.16 4.47
N GLU A 202 -1.98 -12.89 5.24
CA GLU A 202 -2.92 -13.94 5.68
C GLU A 202 -3.75 -14.46 4.50
N TRP A 203 -4.24 -13.56 3.66
CA TRP A 203 -4.99 -13.90 2.45
C TRP A 203 -4.81 -12.85 1.36
N LEU A 204 -4.43 -13.29 0.17
CA LEU A 204 -4.21 -12.42 -0.98
C LEU A 204 -4.90 -12.98 -2.23
N ASN A 205 -5.78 -12.17 -2.81
CA ASN A 205 -6.33 -12.38 -4.14
C ASN A 205 -5.51 -11.62 -5.18
N VAL A 206 -5.03 -12.36 -6.18
CA VAL A 206 -4.39 -11.83 -7.38
C VAL A 206 -5.27 -12.20 -8.56
N GLU A 207 -5.89 -11.21 -9.21
CA GLU A 207 -6.81 -11.48 -10.31
C GLU A 207 -6.74 -10.46 -11.44
N ALA A 208 -6.96 -10.92 -12.68
CA ALA A 208 -7.14 -10.09 -13.88
C ALA A 208 -5.95 -9.17 -14.16
N CYS A 209 -4.75 -9.75 -14.12
CA CYS A 209 -3.49 -9.03 -14.20
C CYS A 209 -2.51 -9.63 -15.21
N GLU A 210 -1.51 -8.84 -15.60
CA GLU A 210 -0.35 -9.33 -16.35
C GLU A 210 0.51 -10.19 -15.41
N ASP A 211 1.20 -9.59 -14.45
CA ASP A 211 1.97 -10.31 -13.44
C ASP A 211 1.33 -10.22 -12.05
N GLY A 212 1.45 -11.31 -11.29
CA GLY A 212 0.90 -11.44 -9.95
C GLY A 212 1.83 -10.85 -8.88
N VAL A 213 2.48 -11.72 -8.12
CA VAL A 213 3.42 -11.37 -7.06
C VAL A 213 4.84 -11.37 -7.57
N LEU A 214 5.61 -10.32 -7.26
CA LEU A 214 7.04 -10.21 -7.50
C LEU A 214 7.79 -10.01 -6.18
N ILE A 215 8.75 -10.90 -5.91
CA ILE A 215 9.74 -10.76 -4.84
C ILE A 215 11.06 -10.34 -5.47
N ASP A 216 11.49 -9.09 -5.27
CA ASP A 216 12.72 -8.54 -5.86
C ASP A 216 13.56 -7.70 -4.90
N GLY A 217 13.24 -7.72 -3.61
CA GLY A 217 14.05 -7.10 -2.56
C GLY A 217 15.11 -8.05 -1.99
N ASP A 218 16.37 -7.63 -2.02
CA ASP A 218 17.51 -8.42 -1.49
C ASP A 218 17.42 -8.69 0.03
N GLU A 219 16.59 -7.92 0.73
CA GLU A 219 16.29 -8.09 2.16
C GLU A 219 14.81 -8.44 2.42
N ALA A 220 14.04 -8.77 1.36
CA ALA A 220 12.63 -9.11 1.46
C ALA A 220 12.41 -10.55 1.96
N ASN A 221 12.94 -10.86 3.14
CA ASN A 221 13.09 -12.23 3.64
C ASN A 221 12.02 -12.61 4.69
N ILE A 222 11.76 -13.90 4.85
CA ILE A 222 10.85 -14.46 5.86
C ILE A 222 9.39 -13.97 5.64
N ASN A 223 9.00 -13.77 4.39
CA ASN A 223 7.62 -13.44 4.04
C ASN A 223 6.79 -14.72 3.94
N ARG A 224 5.62 -14.72 4.58
CA ARG A 224 4.69 -15.85 4.62
C ARG A 224 3.33 -15.46 4.05
N PHE A 225 2.88 -16.20 3.06
CA PHE A 225 1.56 -16.12 2.46
C PHE A 225 0.71 -17.27 2.99
N GLY A 226 -0.31 -16.97 3.80
CA GLY A 226 -1.25 -17.95 4.33
C GLY A 226 -2.10 -18.58 3.22
N MET A 227 -2.76 -17.74 2.43
CA MET A 227 -3.50 -18.17 1.25
C MET A 227 -3.21 -17.24 0.07
N LEU A 228 -2.66 -17.79 -1.00
CA LEU A 228 -2.51 -17.13 -2.29
C LEU A 228 -3.59 -17.66 -3.24
N TYR A 229 -4.52 -16.79 -3.64
CA TYR A 229 -5.46 -17.09 -4.71
C TYR A 229 -5.02 -16.35 -5.98
N GLY A 230 -4.86 -17.08 -7.07
CA GLY A 230 -4.50 -16.54 -8.38
C GLY A 230 -5.53 -16.90 -9.44
N ALA A 231 -6.02 -15.91 -10.20
CA ALA A 231 -6.94 -16.16 -11.31
C ALA A 231 -6.80 -15.18 -12.48
N ASN A 232 -6.95 -15.64 -13.71
CA ASN A 232 -6.90 -14.78 -14.91
C ASN A 232 -5.60 -13.95 -14.95
N VAL A 233 -4.46 -14.65 -14.88
CA VAL A 233 -3.11 -14.06 -14.89
C VAL A 233 -2.49 -14.36 -16.25
N ASP A 234 -2.29 -13.31 -17.06
CA ASP A 234 -1.80 -13.44 -18.44
C ASP A 234 -0.28 -13.69 -18.50
N GLY A 235 0.47 -13.27 -17.48
CA GLY A 235 1.91 -13.48 -17.33
C GLY A 235 2.23 -14.53 -16.28
N THR A 236 2.94 -14.12 -15.22
CA THR A 236 3.37 -15.03 -14.14
C THR A 236 2.67 -14.72 -12.82
N LEU A 237 2.00 -15.70 -12.21
CA LEU A 237 1.36 -15.54 -10.89
C LEU A 237 2.38 -15.30 -9.78
N TRP A 238 3.49 -16.05 -9.76
CA TRP A 238 4.54 -15.94 -8.74
C TRP A 238 5.93 -15.78 -9.35
N ARG A 239 6.55 -14.61 -9.16
CA ARG A 239 7.92 -14.31 -9.60
C ARG A 239 8.82 -14.12 -8.38
N HIS A 240 9.90 -14.89 -8.32
CA HIS A 240 10.90 -14.80 -7.26
C HIS A 240 12.28 -14.51 -7.87
N GLU A 241 12.76 -13.29 -7.63
CA GLU A 241 13.93 -12.71 -8.30
C GLU A 241 14.97 -12.15 -7.32
N ALA A 242 14.85 -12.46 -6.02
CA ALA A 242 15.78 -12.02 -4.98
C ALA A 242 16.36 -13.19 -4.16
N PRO A 243 17.57 -13.07 -3.58
CA PRO A 243 18.28 -14.11 -2.81
C PRO A 243 17.72 -14.34 -1.40
N VAL A 244 16.39 -14.41 -1.28
CA VAL A 244 15.65 -14.52 -0.02
C VAL A 244 14.77 -15.75 0.00
N GLU A 245 14.29 -16.11 1.19
CA GLU A 245 13.37 -17.22 1.42
C GLU A 245 11.95 -16.71 1.70
N THR A 246 10.98 -17.28 1.02
CA THR A 246 9.55 -17.03 1.26
C THR A 246 8.76 -18.33 1.36
N ARG A 247 7.54 -18.25 1.89
CA ARG A 247 6.68 -19.41 2.08
C ARG A 247 5.24 -19.10 1.71
N ILE A 248 4.62 -20.01 0.97
CA ILE A 248 3.20 -20.03 0.68
C ILE A 248 2.62 -21.26 1.39
N ASP A 249 1.75 -21.07 2.37
CA ASP A 249 1.12 -22.19 3.08
C ASP A 249 0.08 -22.89 2.21
N ALA A 250 -0.75 -22.11 1.52
CA ALA A 250 -1.74 -22.61 0.59
C ALA A 250 -1.82 -21.73 -0.66
N ALA A 251 -1.91 -22.36 -1.82
CA ALA A 251 -2.17 -21.73 -3.10
C ALA A 251 -3.43 -22.32 -3.73
N TYR A 252 -4.25 -21.46 -4.34
CA TYR A 252 -5.35 -21.88 -5.20
C TYR A 252 -5.26 -21.15 -6.53
N VAL A 253 -4.98 -21.89 -7.58
CA VAL A 253 -4.88 -21.40 -8.96
C VAL A 253 -6.20 -21.68 -9.67
N ALA A 254 -6.91 -20.63 -10.07
CA ALA A 254 -8.22 -20.69 -10.71
C ALA A 254 -8.18 -20.00 -12.09
N GLY A 255 -9.16 -20.30 -12.94
CA GLY A 255 -9.29 -19.63 -14.24
C GLY A 255 -8.09 -19.88 -15.16
N ALA A 256 -7.78 -18.90 -16.02
CA ALA A 256 -6.63 -18.96 -16.91
C ALA A 256 -5.40 -18.36 -16.21
N VAL A 257 -4.36 -19.15 -15.97
CA VAL A 257 -3.05 -18.66 -15.52
C VAL A 257 -2.01 -19.18 -16.50
N GLU A 258 -1.30 -18.27 -17.17
CA GLU A 258 -0.34 -18.65 -18.22
C GLU A 258 0.91 -19.31 -17.61
N THR A 259 1.54 -18.66 -16.64
CA THR A 259 2.66 -19.20 -15.87
C THR A 259 2.36 -19.13 -14.38
N ILE A 260 2.40 -20.28 -13.69
CA ILE A 260 2.17 -20.31 -12.24
C ILE A 260 3.36 -19.68 -11.51
N ASP A 261 4.58 -20.09 -11.87
CA ASP A 261 5.76 -19.67 -11.14
C ASP A 261 7.02 -19.52 -12.01
N ARG A 262 7.89 -18.61 -11.57
CA ARG A 262 9.24 -18.44 -12.08
C ARG A 262 10.18 -18.01 -10.95
N CYS A 263 11.28 -18.74 -10.80
CA CYS A 263 12.34 -18.43 -9.83
C CYS A 263 13.66 -18.22 -10.56
N THR A 264 14.30 -17.06 -10.41
CA THR A 264 15.65 -16.80 -10.94
C THR A 264 16.70 -16.71 -9.86
N GLU A 265 16.31 -16.41 -8.62
CA GLU A 265 17.19 -16.31 -7.46
C GLU A 265 16.43 -16.69 -6.19
N GLY A 266 17.13 -17.01 -5.10
CA GLY A 266 16.52 -17.36 -3.81
C GLY A 266 15.76 -18.68 -3.84
N SER A 267 14.79 -18.82 -2.93
CA SER A 267 13.90 -19.98 -2.89
C SER A 267 12.57 -19.66 -2.25
N TYR A 268 11.57 -20.47 -2.58
CA TYR A 268 10.27 -20.41 -1.92
C TYR A 268 9.63 -21.79 -1.85
N SER A 269 8.68 -21.93 -0.95
CA SER A 269 7.97 -23.18 -0.72
C SER A 269 6.47 -23.02 -0.82
N VAL A 270 5.82 -24.12 -1.19
CA VAL A 270 4.37 -24.18 -1.31
C VAL A 270 3.88 -25.40 -0.54
N GLY A 271 3.01 -25.17 0.45
CA GLY A 271 2.43 -26.23 1.28
C GLY A 271 1.33 -27.00 0.56
N LEU A 272 0.11 -26.46 0.54
CA LEU A 272 -1.03 -27.05 -0.17
C LEU A 272 -1.26 -26.29 -1.48
N SER A 273 -1.44 -27.00 -2.60
CA SER A 273 -1.83 -26.39 -3.87
C SER A 273 -2.71 -27.31 -4.70
N ASN A 274 -3.63 -26.75 -5.48
CA ASN A 274 -4.41 -27.50 -6.48
C ASN A 274 -3.66 -27.66 -7.82
N GLU A 275 -2.60 -26.90 -8.05
CA GLU A 275 -1.75 -26.94 -9.25
C GLU A 275 -0.26 -26.98 -8.87
N PRO A 276 0.63 -27.55 -9.72
CA PRO A 276 2.06 -27.64 -9.40
C PRO A 276 2.76 -26.28 -9.53
N PHE A 277 3.67 -25.99 -8.59
CA PHE A 277 4.66 -24.92 -8.69
C PHE A 277 6.02 -25.55 -9.03
N ALA A 278 6.50 -25.35 -10.25
CA ALA A 278 7.61 -26.13 -10.81
C ALA A 278 8.97 -25.83 -10.17
N THR A 279 9.15 -24.62 -9.63
CA THR A 279 10.40 -24.15 -9.02
C THR A 279 10.35 -24.13 -7.50
N ALA A 280 9.20 -24.45 -6.89
CA ALA A 280 9.06 -24.53 -5.44
C ALA A 280 9.90 -25.67 -4.86
N ILE A 281 10.43 -25.45 -3.65
CA ILE A 281 11.06 -26.52 -2.86
C ILE A 281 10.02 -27.22 -1.97
N ASP A 282 10.09 -28.55 -1.90
CA ASP A 282 9.32 -29.37 -0.97
C ASP A 282 9.89 -29.22 0.45
N TRP A 283 9.00 -29.13 1.45
CA TRP A 283 9.35 -29.07 2.88
C TRP A 283 8.96 -30.35 3.62
#